data_AF-A0A8H7CY87-F1
#
_entry.id   AF-A0A8H7CY87-F1
#
_cell.length_a   1.000
_cell.length_b   1.000
_cell.length_c   1.000
_cell.angle_alpha   90.00
_cell.angle_beta   90.00
_cell.angle_gamma   90.00
#
_symmetry.space_group_name_H-M   'P 1'
#
loop_
_entity.id
_entity.type
_entity.pdbx_description
1 polymer ?
#
loop_
_entity_poly.entity_id
_entity_poly.type
_entity_poly.pdbx_seq_one_letter_code
_entity_poly.pdbx_strand_id
1 'polypeptide(L)'
;MTSCPPTLPPELEREIFERCALSRPVSIPKLVLVAQRAKHWVEPLLYRTMAVGNDYRPIDGFLVYPADAMASVFGTKSPGFFDGVCNLMLSEYTAPDILTTRILAACTGLENLWINYVADERIPLLELLCPDTFVRRMNRGFSRSRRPPLLLAPDASRGPEWMGGRGRHGTHHN
;
A
#
# COMPACT_ATOMS: atom_id res chain seq x y z
N MET A 1 -22.55 -15.58 37.26
CA MET A 1 -22.92 -15.21 35.88
C MET A 1 -21.77 -14.41 35.30
N THR A 2 -20.86 -15.05 34.57
CA THR A 2 -19.77 -14.35 33.87
C THR A 2 -20.34 -13.80 32.57
N SER A 3 -20.53 -12.49 32.50
CA SER A 3 -20.94 -11.82 31.26
C SER A 3 -19.88 -12.07 30.19
N CYS A 4 -20.29 -12.52 29.00
CA CYS A 4 -19.38 -12.61 27.87
C CYS A 4 -18.76 -11.22 27.62
N PRO A 5 -17.44 -11.13 27.40
CA PRO A 5 -16.80 -9.87 27.10
C PRO A 5 -17.42 -9.27 25.83
N PRO A 6 -17.62 -7.94 25.76
CA PRO A 6 -18.17 -7.31 24.58
C PRO A 6 -17.27 -7.58 23.37
N THR A 7 -17.83 -8.19 22.33
CA THR A 7 -17.16 -8.44 21.04
C THR A 7 -17.49 -7.33 20.07
N LEU A 8 -16.47 -6.83 19.37
CA LEU A 8 -16.68 -5.84 18.32
C LEU A 8 -17.33 -6.50 17.09
N PRO A 9 -18.31 -5.86 16.43
CA PRO A 9 -18.82 -6.32 15.14
C PRO A 9 -17.71 -6.51 14.10
N PRO A 10 -17.77 -7.54 13.24
CA PRO A 10 -16.74 -7.84 12.25
C PRO A 10 -16.41 -6.67 11.31
N GLU A 11 -17.41 -5.86 10.95
CA GLU A 11 -17.26 -4.72 10.05
C GLU A 11 -16.38 -3.63 10.68
N LEU A 12 -16.57 -3.38 11.97
CA LEU A 12 -15.78 -2.41 12.73
C LEU A 12 -14.36 -2.93 12.98
N GLU A 13 -14.21 -4.24 13.27
CA GLU A 13 -12.88 -4.83 13.35
C GLU A 13 -12.12 -4.65 12.03
N ARG A 14 -12.75 -4.99 10.90
CA ARG A 14 -12.17 -4.82 9.57
C ARG A 14 -11.73 -3.39 9.32
N GLU A 15 -12.60 -2.42 9.57
CA GLU A 15 -12.30 -1.00 9.38
C GLU A 15 -11.08 -0.56 10.20
N ILE A 16 -10.98 -1.00 11.47
CA ILE A 16 -9.83 -0.70 12.31
C ILE A 16 -8.55 -1.28 11.71
N PHE A 17 -8.57 -2.55 11.31
CA PHE A 17 -7.39 -3.22 10.74
C PHE A 17 -6.93 -2.57 9.44
N GLU A 18 -7.86 -2.25 8.53
CA GLU A 18 -7.55 -1.57 7.26
C GLU A 18 -7.01 -0.15 7.51
N ARG A 19 -7.61 0.63 8.42
CA ARG A 19 -7.11 1.97 8.77
C ARG A 19 -5.73 1.93 9.44
N CYS A 20 -5.48 0.96 10.32
CA CYS A 20 -4.16 0.76 10.93
C CYS A 20 -3.11 0.39 9.86
N ALA A 21 -3.46 -0.50 8.94
CA ALA A 21 -2.60 -0.88 7.82
C ALA A 21 -2.26 0.31 6.92
N LEU A 22 -3.26 1.11 6.52
CA LEU A 22 -3.08 2.27 5.64
C LEU A 22 -2.30 3.41 6.31
N SER A 23 -2.56 3.68 7.59
CA SER A 23 -1.86 4.74 8.34
C SER A 23 -0.42 4.37 8.68
N ARG A 24 -0.11 3.08 8.84
CA ARG A 24 1.23 2.58 9.17
C ARG A 24 1.54 1.28 8.41
N PRO A 25 1.94 1.37 7.12
CA PRO A 25 2.20 0.19 6.28
C PRO A 25 3.23 -0.79 6.88
N VAL A 26 4.23 -0.30 7.60
CA VAL A 26 5.23 -1.14 8.30
C VAL A 26 4.62 -2.11 9.33
N SER A 27 3.39 -1.84 9.79
CA SER A 27 2.68 -2.71 10.73
C SER A 27 1.91 -3.85 10.05
N ILE A 28 1.66 -3.77 8.74
CA ILE A 28 0.89 -4.74 7.97
C ILE A 28 1.34 -6.19 8.20
N PRO A 29 2.64 -6.53 8.16
CA PRO A 29 3.08 -7.91 8.38
C PRO A 29 2.68 -8.44 9.76
N LYS A 30 2.61 -7.57 10.78
CA LYS A 30 2.18 -7.94 12.13
C LYS A 30 0.65 -8.08 12.20
N LEU A 31 -0.08 -7.17 11.56
CA LEU A 31 -1.55 -7.18 11.52
C LEU A 31 -2.10 -8.46 10.87
N VAL A 32 -1.45 -8.93 9.80
CA VAL A 32 -1.78 -10.18 9.11
C VAL A 32 -1.67 -11.40 10.02
N LEU A 33 -0.85 -11.35 11.08
CA LEU A 33 -0.64 -12.46 12.01
C LEU A 33 -1.61 -12.48 13.19
N VAL A 34 -2.44 -11.44 13.37
CA VAL A 34 -3.31 -11.32 14.55
C VAL A 34 -4.45 -12.34 14.54
N ALA A 35 -5.09 -12.52 13.39
CA ALA A 35 -6.20 -13.45 13.22
C ALA A 35 -6.37 -13.82 11.74
N GLN A 36 -6.96 -14.99 11.46
CA GLN A 36 -7.22 -15.43 10.10
C GLN A 36 -8.10 -14.43 9.33
N ARG A 37 -9.12 -13.84 9.95
CA ARG A 37 -9.95 -12.81 9.31
C ARG A 37 -9.19 -11.51 9.01
N ALA A 38 -8.33 -11.07 9.94
CA ALA A 38 -7.48 -9.91 9.75
C ALA A 38 -6.50 -10.11 8.58
N LYS A 39 -5.95 -11.31 8.42
CA LYS A 39 -5.17 -11.68 7.23
C LYS A 39 -5.95 -11.43 5.94
N HIS A 40 -7.17 -11.92 5.82
CA HIS A 40 -7.97 -11.74 4.60
C HIS A 40 -8.25 -10.26 4.28
N TRP A 41 -8.44 -9.42 5.30
CA TRP A 41 -8.70 -7.98 5.11
C TRP A 41 -7.43 -7.19 4.76
N VAL A 42 -6.31 -7.52 5.41
CA VAL A 42 -5.10 -6.69 5.39
C VAL A 42 -4.06 -7.18 4.38
N GLU A 43 -4.01 -8.48 4.08
CA GLU A 43 -3.05 -9.04 3.11
C GLU A 43 -3.12 -8.38 1.72
N PRO A 44 -4.28 -8.02 1.15
CA PRO A 44 -4.33 -7.26 -0.10
C PRO A 44 -3.60 -5.91 -0.01
N LEU A 45 -3.62 -5.25 1.15
CA LEU A 45 -2.95 -3.97 1.38
C LEU A 45 -1.43 -4.12 1.46
N LEU A 46 -0.93 -5.31 1.85
CA LEU A 46 0.50 -5.62 1.86
C LEU A 46 1.10 -5.55 0.44
N TYR A 47 0.37 -6.05 -0.54
CA TYR A 47 0.84 -6.14 -1.91
C TYR A 47 0.46 -4.93 -2.76
N ARG A 48 -0.43 -4.06 -2.26
CA ARG A 48 -0.80 -2.81 -2.94
C ARG A 48 0.41 -1.92 -3.25
N THR A 49 1.43 -1.96 -2.39
CA THR A 49 2.70 -1.25 -2.60
C THR A 49 3.87 -2.23 -2.54
N MET A 50 4.52 -2.42 -3.68
CA MET A 50 5.70 -3.26 -3.80
C MET A 50 6.94 -2.38 -4.03
N ALA A 51 7.95 -2.54 -3.19
CA ALA A 51 9.28 -2.02 -3.47
C ALA A 51 10.20 -3.18 -3.81
N VAL A 52 10.88 -3.11 -4.94
CA VAL A 52 11.83 -4.13 -5.41
C VAL A 52 13.21 -3.51 -5.50
N GLY A 53 14.19 -4.17 -4.89
CA GLY A 53 15.58 -3.71 -4.89
C GLY A 53 16.52 -4.75 -4.32
N ASN A 54 17.81 -4.62 -4.58
CA ASN A 54 18.80 -5.59 -4.10
C ASN A 54 19.15 -5.42 -2.62
N ASP A 55 18.83 -4.26 -2.04
CA ASP A 55 19.09 -3.99 -0.63
C ASP A 55 17.86 -4.37 0.20
N TYR A 56 18.06 -5.22 1.22
CA TYR A 56 17.04 -5.55 2.24
C TYR A 56 16.67 -4.37 3.16
N ARG A 57 17.13 -3.15 2.84
CA ARG A 57 16.91 -1.99 3.68
C ARG A 57 15.47 -1.51 3.48
N PRO A 58 14.62 -1.53 4.53
CA PRO A 58 13.28 -0.98 4.43
C PRO A 58 13.36 0.49 4.03
N ILE A 59 12.58 0.88 3.03
CA ILE A 59 12.45 2.27 2.61
C ILE A 59 11.29 2.83 3.42
N ASP A 60 11.57 3.72 4.38
CA ASP A 60 10.56 4.49 5.15
C ASP A 60 9.27 3.72 5.51
N GLY A 61 9.42 2.51 6.06
CA GLY A 61 8.29 1.69 6.50
C GLY A 61 7.61 0.83 5.43
N PHE A 62 8.17 0.75 4.24
CA PHE A 62 7.80 -0.21 3.20
C PHE A 62 8.75 -1.40 3.23
N LEU A 63 8.19 -2.58 2.97
CA LEU A 63 8.97 -3.79 2.75
C LEU A 63 9.61 -3.72 1.36
N VAL A 64 10.92 -3.93 1.33
CA VAL A 64 11.67 -4.06 0.08
C VAL A 64 11.90 -5.54 -0.16
N TYR A 65 11.45 -6.00 -1.32
CA TYR A 65 11.64 -7.36 -1.77
C TYR A 65 12.92 -7.44 -2.62
N PRO A 66 13.84 -8.34 -2.27
CA PRO A 66 14.95 -8.71 -3.14
C PRO A 66 14.46 -9.12 -4.52
N ALA A 67 15.22 -8.76 -5.56
CA ALA A 67 14.87 -9.11 -6.94
C ALA A 67 14.76 -10.63 -7.15
N ASP A 68 15.67 -11.42 -6.59
CA ASP A 68 15.65 -12.88 -6.62
C ASP A 68 14.44 -13.49 -5.87
N ALA A 69 14.08 -12.92 -4.72
CA ALA A 69 12.87 -13.30 -4.01
C ALA A 69 11.61 -13.01 -4.85
N MET A 70 11.55 -11.84 -5.50
CA MET A 70 10.45 -11.49 -6.40
C MET A 70 10.35 -12.46 -7.58
N ALA A 71 11.46 -12.86 -8.19
CA ALA A 71 11.46 -13.85 -9.27
C ALA A 71 10.77 -15.16 -8.85
N SER A 72 10.97 -15.59 -7.60
CA SER A 72 10.30 -16.76 -7.02
C SER A 72 8.80 -16.52 -6.80
N VAL A 73 8.40 -15.31 -6.41
CA VAL A 73 6.98 -14.94 -6.27
C VAL A 73 6.27 -15.00 -7.63
N PHE A 74 6.88 -14.51 -8.71
CA PHE A 74 6.32 -14.65 -10.07
C PHE A 74 6.20 -16.09 -10.55
N GLY A 75 7.01 -17.01 -10.02
CA GLY A 75 6.89 -18.44 -10.33
C GLY A 75 5.79 -19.15 -9.54
N THR A 76 5.35 -18.58 -8.42
CA THR A 76 4.44 -19.27 -7.47
C THR A 76 3.06 -18.63 -7.36
N LYS A 77 2.93 -17.34 -7.68
CA LYS A 77 1.66 -16.61 -7.66
C LYS A 77 1.01 -16.58 -9.03
N SER A 78 -0.32 -16.58 -9.05
CA SER A 78 -1.10 -16.40 -10.28
C SER A 78 -0.91 -14.99 -10.84
N PRO A 79 -1.08 -14.77 -12.15
CA PRO A 79 -1.00 -13.43 -12.74
C PRO A 79 -1.94 -12.42 -12.06
N GLY A 80 -3.18 -12.83 -11.76
CA GLY A 80 -4.17 -11.95 -11.10
C GLY A 80 -3.82 -11.55 -9.67
N PHE A 81 -2.80 -12.15 -9.05
CA PHE A 81 -2.26 -11.66 -7.78
C PHE A 81 -1.68 -10.24 -7.91
N PHE A 82 -1.08 -9.94 -9.07
CA PHE A 82 -0.40 -8.67 -9.31
C PHE A 82 -1.34 -7.55 -9.77
N ASP A 83 -2.60 -7.87 -10.10
CA ASP A 83 -3.62 -6.87 -10.47
C ASP A 83 -3.92 -5.90 -9.32
N GLY A 84 -3.70 -6.34 -8.07
CA GLY A 84 -3.88 -5.49 -6.87
C GLY A 84 -2.70 -4.55 -6.58
N VAL A 85 -1.63 -4.59 -7.36
CA VAL A 85 -0.44 -3.76 -7.16
C VAL A 85 -0.66 -2.40 -7.82
N CYS A 86 -0.88 -1.37 -7.01
CA CYS A 86 -1.08 0.00 -7.51
C CYS A 86 0.22 0.81 -7.52
N ASN A 87 1.16 0.45 -6.64
CA ASN A 87 2.32 1.25 -6.33
C ASN A 87 3.57 0.39 -6.45
N LEU A 88 4.42 0.66 -7.44
CA LEU A 88 5.66 -0.07 -7.65
C LEU A 88 6.86 0.84 -7.55
N MET A 89 7.79 0.50 -6.67
CA MET A 89 9.08 1.16 -6.55
C MET A 89 10.20 0.23 -7.01
N LEU A 90 11.04 0.70 -7.94
CA LEU A 90 12.22 0.00 -8.44
C LEU A 90 13.48 0.76 -8.01
N SER A 91 14.40 0.07 -7.32
CA SER A 91 15.67 0.62 -6.82
C SER A 91 16.83 0.43 -7.80
N GLU A 92 17.91 1.21 -7.64
CA GLU A 92 19.04 1.47 -8.58
C GLU A 92 19.76 0.24 -9.16
N TYR A 93 19.48 -0.97 -8.67
CA TYR A 93 20.25 -2.18 -8.99
C TYR A 93 19.45 -3.33 -9.60
N THR A 94 18.14 -3.17 -9.81
CA THR A 94 17.48 -3.97 -10.84
C THR A 94 17.93 -3.38 -12.16
N ALA A 95 18.98 -3.94 -12.77
CA ALA A 95 19.24 -3.68 -14.18
C ALA A 95 17.92 -3.89 -14.95
N PRO A 96 17.70 -3.24 -16.11
CA PRO A 96 16.60 -3.58 -17.01
C PRO A 96 16.89 -4.98 -17.55
N ASP A 97 16.58 -5.93 -16.70
CA ASP A 97 16.70 -7.33 -16.90
C ASP A 97 15.30 -7.84 -17.23
N ILE A 98 15.27 -9.10 -17.65
CA ILE A 98 14.04 -9.81 -17.96
C ILE A 98 13.06 -9.75 -16.76
N LEU A 99 13.55 -9.67 -15.53
CA LEU A 99 12.71 -9.60 -14.34
C LEU A 99 11.96 -8.27 -14.24
N THR A 100 12.62 -7.13 -14.48
CA THR A 100 11.98 -5.80 -14.44
C THR A 100 10.85 -5.70 -15.46
N THR A 101 11.10 -6.15 -16.70
CA THR A 101 10.06 -6.20 -17.73
C THR A 101 8.93 -7.14 -17.33
N ARG A 102 9.23 -8.29 -16.71
CA ARG A 102 8.20 -9.22 -16.21
C ARG A 102 7.39 -8.64 -15.05
N ILE A 103 8.02 -7.91 -14.13
CA ILE A 103 7.33 -7.22 -13.04
C ILE A 103 6.33 -6.23 -13.62
N LEU A 104 6.79 -5.37 -14.53
CA LEU A 104 5.94 -4.36 -15.15
C LEU A 104 4.81 -4.98 -15.97
N ALA A 105 5.09 -6.04 -16.74
CA ALA A 105 4.09 -6.74 -17.53
C ALA A 105 3.02 -7.45 -16.66
N ALA A 106 3.37 -7.89 -15.46
CA ALA A 106 2.46 -8.55 -14.55
C ALA A 106 1.62 -7.56 -13.72
N CYS A 107 2.16 -6.39 -13.39
CA CYS A 107 1.46 -5.39 -12.59
C CYS A 107 0.63 -4.47 -13.50
N THR A 108 -0.56 -4.93 -13.90
CA THR A 108 -1.43 -4.20 -14.84
C THR A 108 -2.18 -3.03 -14.19
N GLY A 109 -2.37 -3.07 -12.87
CA GLY A 109 -3.09 -2.05 -12.09
C GLY A 109 -2.22 -0.89 -11.58
N LEU A 110 -1.04 -0.66 -12.16
CA LEU A 110 -0.09 0.34 -11.66
C LEU A 110 -0.60 1.76 -11.86
N GLU A 111 -0.84 2.45 -10.74
CA GLU A 111 -1.16 3.87 -10.69
C GLU A 111 0.12 4.73 -10.55
N ASN A 112 1.09 4.24 -9.76
CA ASN A 112 2.31 4.96 -9.45
C ASN A 112 3.53 4.06 -9.65
N LEU A 113 4.44 4.51 -10.51
CA LEU A 113 5.74 3.88 -10.72
C LEU A 113 6.84 4.84 -10.24
N TRP A 114 7.57 4.43 -9.20
CA TRP A 114 8.77 5.14 -8.74
C TRP A 114 10.00 4.41 -9.15
N ILE A 115 10.90 5.16 -9.76
CA ILE A 115 12.16 4.64 -10.24
C ILE A 115 13.26 5.49 -9.63
N ASN A 116 14.14 4.82 -8.91
CA ASN A 116 15.40 5.38 -8.48
C ASN A 116 16.47 4.81 -9.41
N TYR A 117 16.73 5.45 -10.55
CA TYR A 117 17.85 5.11 -11.44
C TYR A 117 18.81 6.29 -11.52
N VAL A 118 20.10 5.96 -11.54
CA VAL A 118 21.21 6.92 -11.68
C VAL A 118 21.43 7.36 -13.12
N ALA A 119 20.97 6.55 -14.09
CA ALA A 119 21.23 6.76 -15.49
C ALA A 119 19.94 7.10 -16.25
N ASP A 120 19.89 8.35 -16.74
CA ASP A 120 18.74 9.02 -17.36
C ASP A 120 18.24 8.35 -18.66
N GLU A 121 19.08 7.55 -19.33
CA GLU A 121 18.86 7.06 -20.70
C GLU A 121 17.72 6.04 -20.86
N ARG A 122 17.16 5.49 -19.77
CA ARG A 122 16.27 4.31 -19.83
C ARG A 122 14.80 4.60 -19.54
N ILE A 123 14.49 5.86 -19.24
CA ILE A 123 13.14 6.30 -18.90
C ILE A 123 12.17 6.25 -20.10
N PRO A 124 12.60 6.56 -21.34
CA PRO A 124 11.72 6.44 -22.51
C PRO A 124 11.19 5.01 -22.74
N LEU A 125 11.97 3.97 -22.41
CA LEU A 125 11.55 2.57 -22.56
C LEU A 125 10.47 2.17 -21.55
N LEU A 126 10.47 2.78 -20.36
CA LEU A 126 9.50 2.48 -19.31
C LEU A 126 8.16 3.16 -19.59
N GLU A 127 8.18 4.36 -20.14
CA GLU A 127 6.98 5.05 -20.64
C GLU A 127 6.32 4.29 -21.80
N LEU A 128 7.11 3.65 -22.67
CA LEU A 128 6.62 2.79 -23.74
C LEU A 128 5.94 1.50 -23.24
N LEU A 129 6.43 0.93 -22.13
CA LEU A 129 5.89 -0.30 -21.56
C LEU A 129 4.63 -0.06 -20.72
N CYS A 130 4.46 1.16 -20.19
CA CYS A 130 3.35 1.51 -19.31
C CYS A 130 2.80 2.92 -19.67
N PRO A 131 2.10 3.08 -20.80
CA PRO A 131 1.68 4.39 -21.30
C PRO A 131 0.68 5.10 -20.38
N ASP A 132 -0.13 4.34 -19.62
CA ASP A 132 -1.14 4.88 -18.71
C ASP A 132 -0.62 5.10 -17.27
N THR A 133 0.63 4.74 -16.99
CA THR A 133 1.19 4.81 -15.63
C THR A 133 1.93 6.13 -15.41
N PHE A 134 1.65 6.79 -14.29
CA PHE A 134 2.36 8.01 -13.92
C PHE A 134 3.77 7.68 -13.41
N VAL A 135 4.77 7.85 -14.27
CA VAL A 135 6.18 7.62 -13.93
C VAL A 135 6.73 8.79 -13.11
N ARG A 136 7.03 8.56 -11.83
CA ARG A 136 7.66 9.56 -10.95
C ARG A 136 9.15 9.26 -10.80
N ARG A 137 10.00 10.18 -11.27
CA ARG A 137 11.43 10.17 -10.93
C ARG A 137 11.60 10.57 -9.47
N MET A 138 12.27 9.72 -8.68
CA MET A 138 12.79 10.15 -7.39
C MET A 138 14.21 10.67 -7.57
N ASN A 139 14.40 11.97 -7.33
CA ASN A 139 15.74 12.54 -7.29
C ASN A 139 16.47 12.07 -6.02
N ARG A 140 17.77 11.74 -6.15
CA ARG A 140 18.70 11.33 -5.07
C ARG A 140 18.78 12.27 -3.85
N GLY A 141 18.07 13.40 -3.86
CA GLY A 141 17.95 14.34 -2.75
C GLY A 141 16.93 13.94 -1.67
N PHE A 142 16.41 12.70 -1.67
CA PHE A 142 15.53 12.17 -0.62
C PHE A 142 16.31 11.91 0.67
N SER A 143 16.83 13.00 1.26
CA SER A 143 17.54 13.02 2.52
C SER A 143 16.54 12.88 3.66
N ARG A 144 16.43 11.66 4.22
CA ARG A 144 15.97 11.20 5.56
C ARG A 144 14.82 11.94 6.31
N SER A 145 14.24 13.01 5.78
CA SER A 145 13.42 13.98 6.52
C SER A 145 12.08 14.29 5.85
N ARG A 146 11.89 13.89 4.59
CA ARG A 146 10.61 14.00 3.92
C ARG A 146 10.13 12.59 3.66
N ARG A 147 9.01 12.20 4.25
CA ARG A 147 8.33 10.95 3.92
C ARG A 147 8.05 10.93 2.42
N PRO A 148 8.07 9.78 1.71
CA PRO A 148 7.46 9.69 0.38
C PRO A 148 6.09 10.37 0.48
N PRO A 149 5.69 11.24 -0.48
CA PRO A 149 4.43 11.94 -0.41
C PRO A 149 3.41 10.90 -0.05
N LEU A 150 2.90 11.00 1.18
CA LEU A 150 2.01 9.99 1.73
C LEU A 150 0.97 9.78 0.66
N LEU A 151 0.75 8.52 0.28
CA LEU A 151 -0.54 8.02 -0.14
C LEU A 151 -1.58 8.95 0.48
N LEU A 152 -2.08 9.90 -0.33
CA LEU A 152 -3.14 10.78 0.11
C LEU A 152 -4.24 9.79 0.44
N ALA A 153 -4.48 9.61 1.73
CA ALA A 153 -5.72 9.04 2.18
C ALA A 153 -6.81 9.74 1.36
N PRO A 154 -7.77 9.01 0.78
CA PRO A 154 -8.90 9.66 0.15
C PRO A 154 -9.43 10.69 1.15
N ASP A 155 -9.49 11.92 0.66
CA ASP A 155 -9.75 13.15 1.37
C ASP A 155 -10.51 12.98 2.70
N ALA A 156 -9.79 13.10 3.83
CA ALA A 156 -10.39 13.10 5.17
C ALA A 156 -11.26 14.35 5.43
N SER A 157 -11.43 15.25 4.45
CA SER A 157 -12.33 16.40 4.52
C SER A 157 -13.82 16.05 4.40
N ARG A 158 -14.17 14.81 4.05
CA ARG A 158 -15.55 14.29 4.21
C ARG A 158 -15.69 13.51 5.51
N GLY A 159 -15.74 14.23 6.62
CA GLY A 159 -16.25 13.67 7.88
C GLY A 159 -17.71 13.25 7.71
N PRO A 160 -18.17 12.17 8.36
CA PRO A 160 -19.58 11.80 8.37
C PRO A 160 -20.39 12.86 9.12
N GLU A 161 -21.34 13.45 8.40
CA GLU A 161 -22.33 14.44 8.84
C GLU A 161 -23.37 13.83 9.82
N TRP A 162 -22.92 13.12 10.85
CA TRP A 162 -23.81 12.46 11.83
C TRP A 162 -23.39 12.76 13.27
N MET A 163 -23.48 14.03 13.67
CA MET A 163 -23.73 14.43 15.06
C MET A 163 -24.52 15.74 15.06
N GLY A 164 -25.74 15.75 15.61
CA GLY A 164 -26.35 17.02 16.01
C GLY A 164 -27.86 17.15 16.14
N GLY A 165 -28.68 16.12 15.93
CA GLY A 165 -30.14 16.23 16.14
C GLY A 165 -30.57 15.94 17.58
N ARG A 166 -30.16 16.73 18.59
CA ARG A 166 -30.75 16.62 19.94
C ARG A 166 -32.06 17.40 20.01
N GLY A 167 -33.12 16.68 20.38
CA GLY A 167 -34.47 17.16 20.53
C GLY A 167 -34.61 18.32 21.52
N ARG A 168 -35.56 19.20 21.20
CA ARG A 168 -35.94 20.36 22.01
C ARG A 168 -36.59 19.90 23.32
N HIS A 169 -36.19 20.59 24.40
CA HIS A 169 -36.84 20.59 25.70
C HIS A 169 -38.33 20.89 25.60
N GLY A 170 -39.15 20.02 26.21
CA GLY A 170 -40.49 20.37 26.66
C GLY A 170 -40.38 21.16 27.96
N THR A 171 -40.84 22.40 27.95
CA THR A 171 -41.11 23.17 29.17
C THR A 171 -42.54 22.89 29.61
N HIS A 172 -42.69 22.20 30.74
CA HIS A 172 -43.88 22.28 31.57
C HIS A 172 -43.99 23.70 32.13
N HIS A 173 -45.17 24.30 32.03
CA HIS A 173 -45.63 25.36 32.91
C HIS A 173 -46.89 24.85 33.63
N ASN A 174 -46.94 25.22 34.91
CA ASN A 174 -48.05 25.09 35.85
C ASN A 174 -49.37 25.63 35.27
#